data_AF-A0A3S9A7D6-F1
#
_entry.id   AF-A0A3S9A7D6-F1
#
_cell.length_a   1.000
_cell.length_b   1.000
_cell.length_c   1.000
_cell.angle_alpha   90.00
_cell.angle_beta   90.00
_cell.angle_gamma   90.00
#
_symmetry.space_group_name_H-M   'P 1'
#
loop_
_entity.id
_entity.type
_entity.pdbx_description
1 polymer ?
#
loop_
_entity_poly.entity_id
_entity_poly.type
_entity_poly.pdbx_seq_one_letter_code
_entity_poly.pdbx_strand_id
1 'polypeptide(L)'
;MSFDIDISMAVDNSGFTGGLGGPSQGGHQGSNWYIQYGMDLGADDGTLVYAAFDAHITKFQPHDPVQDNGKVYGAQIFMRAPNDMMGGFYTHLTDVPAEIAVGTTVARGDVLGRVHSFGGIPPHLHLALVEIIGGAPGGQYVGVDLYQLFLDLESSEPGTVVPVTFSQDGTNPTHL
;
A
#
# COMPACT_ATOMS: atom_id res chain seq x y z
N MET A 1 21.55 -11.57 -1.30
CA MET A 1 21.64 -10.18 -1.81
C MET A 1 20.52 -9.43 -1.14
N SER A 2 20.73 -8.23 -0.63
CA SER A 2 19.65 -7.45 -0.02
C SER A 2 19.61 -6.05 -0.60
N PHE A 3 18.49 -5.37 -0.39
CA PHE A 3 18.33 -3.96 -0.68
C PHE A 3 17.45 -3.32 0.39
N ASP A 4 17.60 -2.01 0.55
CA ASP A 4 16.80 -1.24 1.49
C ASP A 4 15.78 -0.41 0.70
N ILE A 5 14.56 -0.33 1.21
CA ILE A 5 13.53 0.61 0.77
C ILE A 5 13.16 1.48 1.95
N ASP A 6 13.10 2.75 1.67
CA ASP A 6 12.97 3.81 2.64
C ASP A 6 11.47 4.11 2.75
N ILE A 7 10.81 3.65 3.82
CA ILE A 7 9.33 3.62 3.96
C ILE A 7 8.84 4.67 4.95
N SER A 8 7.73 5.34 4.62
CA SER A 8 6.97 6.19 5.56
C SER A 8 5.50 5.78 5.61
N MET A 9 4.76 6.35 6.56
CA MET A 9 3.32 6.15 6.64
C MET A 9 2.61 6.57 5.35
N ALA A 10 1.56 5.83 5.00
CA ALA A 10 0.80 5.98 3.75
C ALA A 10 -0.51 6.79 3.92
N VAL A 11 -0.93 7.07 5.16
CA VAL A 11 -2.15 7.82 5.47
C VAL A 11 -1.75 9.07 6.25
N ASP A 12 -2.43 10.18 6.02
CA ASP A 12 -2.27 11.39 6.82
C ASP A 12 -2.66 11.14 8.29
N ASN A 13 -1.73 11.46 9.19
CA ASN A 13 -1.87 11.22 10.62
C ASN A 13 -3.09 11.87 11.25
N SER A 14 -3.47 13.04 10.73
CA SER A 14 -4.63 13.78 11.23
C SER A 14 -5.96 13.05 11.06
N GLY A 15 -6.02 12.06 10.15
CA GLY A 15 -7.21 11.27 9.86
C GLY A 15 -7.11 9.80 10.24
N PHE A 16 -5.98 9.31 10.76
CA PHE A 16 -5.84 7.90 11.15
C PHE A 16 -6.70 7.56 12.38
N THR A 17 -7.34 6.40 12.34
CA THR A 17 -8.26 5.95 13.39
C THR A 17 -7.85 4.63 14.05
N GLY A 18 -6.90 3.91 13.47
CA GLY A 18 -6.41 2.63 13.99
C GLY A 18 -6.27 1.55 12.90
N GLY A 19 -5.76 0.39 13.29
CA GLY A 19 -5.72 -0.78 12.40
C GLY A 19 -7.07 -1.49 12.32
N LEU A 20 -7.47 -1.92 11.12
CA LEU A 20 -8.73 -2.65 10.88
C LEU A 20 -8.54 -4.11 10.43
N GLY A 21 -7.32 -4.51 10.06
CA GLY A 21 -7.03 -5.88 9.65
C GLY A 21 -5.64 -6.03 9.03
N GLY A 22 -4.90 -7.05 9.43
CA GLY A 22 -3.57 -7.36 8.87
C GLY A 22 -3.57 -8.55 7.91
N PRO A 23 -2.40 -8.96 7.41
CA PRO A 23 -2.23 -10.11 6.54
C PRO A 23 -2.87 -11.38 7.09
N SER A 24 -3.53 -12.15 6.21
CA SER A 24 -4.22 -13.41 6.53
C SER A 24 -5.34 -13.30 7.57
N GLN A 25 -5.86 -12.10 7.86
CA GLN A 25 -6.97 -11.86 8.79
C GLN A 25 -8.23 -11.39 8.07
N GLY A 26 -9.41 -11.68 8.63
CA GLY A 26 -10.68 -11.18 8.08
C GLY A 26 -10.88 -11.50 6.60
N GLY A 27 -11.07 -10.46 5.78
CA GLY A 27 -11.24 -10.54 4.33
C GLY A 27 -9.93 -10.79 3.54
N HIS A 28 -8.76 -10.72 4.18
CA HIS A 28 -7.44 -10.91 3.56
C HIS A 28 -7.12 -12.39 3.35
N GLN A 29 -7.94 -13.05 2.54
CA GLN A 29 -7.83 -14.47 2.23
C GLN A 29 -7.68 -14.67 0.72
N GLY A 30 -6.95 -15.73 0.33
CA GLY A 30 -6.80 -16.12 -1.07
C GLY A 30 -5.34 -16.22 -1.51
N SER A 31 -5.13 -16.47 -2.80
CA SER A 31 -3.80 -16.71 -3.38
C SER A 31 -3.10 -15.46 -3.91
N ASN A 32 -3.82 -14.34 -3.98
CA ASN A 32 -3.27 -13.09 -4.49
C ASN A 32 -2.60 -12.33 -3.35
N TRP A 33 -1.30 -12.05 -3.46
CA TRP A 33 -0.54 -11.33 -2.42
C TRP A 33 -1.20 -10.02 -2.03
N TYR A 34 -1.74 -9.29 -3.02
CA TYR A 34 -2.36 -7.97 -2.81
C TYR A 34 -3.70 -8.04 -2.08
N ILE A 35 -4.26 -9.24 -1.86
CA ILE A 35 -5.42 -9.48 -0.99
C ILE A 35 -4.97 -10.13 0.31
N GLN A 36 -4.20 -11.22 0.23
CA GLN A 36 -3.80 -12.01 1.40
C GLN A 36 -2.90 -11.21 2.36
N TYR A 37 -2.05 -10.33 1.83
CA TYR A 37 -1.15 -9.46 2.60
C TYR A 37 -1.65 -8.01 2.64
N GLY A 38 -2.97 -7.83 2.54
CA GLY A 38 -3.60 -6.55 2.82
C GLY A 38 -3.34 -6.09 4.25
N MET A 39 -3.15 -4.78 4.40
CA MET A 39 -3.02 -4.05 5.65
C MET A 39 -4.05 -2.92 5.59
N ASP A 40 -5.11 -3.07 6.36
CA ASP A 40 -6.19 -2.09 6.44
C ASP A 40 -5.86 -1.05 7.49
N LEU A 41 -5.41 0.11 7.02
CA LEU A 41 -5.05 1.28 7.82
C LEU A 41 -6.29 2.18 7.90
N GLY A 42 -6.99 2.11 9.02
CA GLY A 42 -8.22 2.86 9.26
C GLY A 42 -7.99 4.35 9.26
N ALA A 43 -8.84 5.08 8.55
CA ALA A 43 -8.79 6.53 8.47
C ALA A 43 -10.15 7.11 8.12
N ASP A 44 -10.41 8.37 8.47
CA ASP A 44 -11.65 9.04 8.09
C ASP A 44 -11.79 9.15 6.55
N ASP A 45 -13.03 9.15 6.07
CA ASP A 45 -13.33 9.42 4.65
C ASP A 45 -12.74 10.76 4.21
N GLY A 46 -12.09 10.78 3.05
CA GLY A 46 -11.43 11.97 2.52
C GLY A 46 -10.01 12.21 3.06
N THR A 47 -9.50 11.40 4.00
CA THR A 47 -8.11 11.51 4.49
C THR A 47 -7.11 11.32 3.36
N LEU A 48 -6.05 12.13 3.31
CA LEU A 48 -5.02 12.02 2.26
C LEU A 48 -4.26 10.71 2.37
N VAL A 49 -4.00 10.11 1.21
CA VAL A 49 -3.13 8.93 1.05
C VAL A 49 -1.89 9.34 0.28
N TYR A 50 -0.73 8.92 0.78
CA TYR A 50 0.58 9.20 0.22
C TYR A 50 1.29 7.93 -0.24
N ALA A 51 2.20 8.07 -1.20
CA ALA A 51 3.11 6.98 -1.56
C ALA A 51 4.04 6.68 -0.39
N ALA A 52 4.03 5.44 0.10
CA ALA A 52 4.87 5.04 1.24
C ALA A 52 6.36 4.91 0.88
N PHE A 53 6.70 4.83 -0.41
CA PHE A 53 8.06 4.68 -0.94
C PHE A 53 8.14 5.22 -2.37
N ASP A 54 9.35 5.53 -2.84
CA ASP A 54 9.59 5.94 -4.23
C ASP A 54 9.18 4.83 -5.19
N ALA A 55 8.45 5.15 -6.26
CA ALA A 55 7.93 4.13 -7.16
C ALA A 55 7.65 4.62 -8.58
N HIS A 56 7.38 3.68 -9.46
CA HIS A 56 6.69 3.93 -10.72
C HIS A 56 5.39 3.12 -10.78
N ILE A 57 4.35 3.71 -11.37
CA ILE A 57 3.03 3.10 -11.49
C ILE A 57 3.04 2.05 -12.61
N THR A 58 2.55 0.86 -12.30
CA THR A 58 2.64 -0.31 -13.19
C THR A 58 1.27 -0.82 -13.64
N LYS A 59 0.24 -0.56 -12.82
CA LYS A 59 -1.17 -0.71 -13.20
C LYS A 59 -1.97 0.35 -12.45
N PHE A 60 -2.92 0.96 -13.15
CA PHE A 60 -3.84 1.93 -12.58
C PHE A 60 -5.25 1.63 -13.09
N GLN A 61 -6.21 1.56 -12.17
CA GLN A 61 -7.63 1.53 -12.47
C GLN A 61 -8.28 2.70 -11.74
N PRO A 62 -8.78 3.73 -12.44
CA PRO A 62 -9.43 4.87 -11.82
C PRO A 62 -10.72 4.43 -11.12
N HIS A 63 -11.19 5.25 -10.18
CA HIS A 63 -12.46 5.03 -9.49
C HIS A 63 -13.62 5.15 -10.49
N ASP A 64 -14.44 4.11 -10.55
CA ASP A 64 -15.72 4.10 -11.26
C ASP A 64 -16.82 3.73 -10.25
N PRO A 65 -17.61 4.72 -9.77
CA PRO A 65 -18.64 4.49 -8.75
C PRO A 65 -19.69 3.45 -9.14
N VAL A 66 -19.88 3.18 -10.44
CA VAL A 66 -20.84 2.18 -10.92
C VAL A 66 -20.34 0.75 -10.68
N GLN A 67 -19.02 0.57 -10.54
CA GLN A 67 -18.40 -0.73 -10.28
C GLN A 67 -18.24 -1.03 -8.79
N ASP A 68 -18.42 -0.01 -7.93
CA ASP A 68 -18.29 -0.17 -6.49
C ASP A 68 -19.29 -1.18 -5.94
N ASN A 69 -18.78 -2.09 -5.12
CA ASN A 69 -19.55 -3.11 -4.43
C ASN A 69 -18.83 -3.50 -3.13
N GLY A 70 -19.45 -4.38 -2.33
CA GLY A 70 -18.90 -4.80 -1.04
C GLY A 70 -17.56 -5.56 -1.08
N LYS A 71 -16.89 -5.67 -2.24
CA LYS A 71 -15.57 -6.31 -2.40
C LYS A 71 -14.57 -5.44 -3.17
N VAL A 72 -15.05 -4.69 -4.16
CA VAL A 72 -14.19 -3.86 -5.02
C VAL A 72 -14.81 -2.49 -5.06
N TYR A 73 -14.09 -1.48 -4.61
CA TYR A 73 -14.52 -0.09 -4.67
C TYR A 73 -13.32 0.87 -4.61
N GLY A 74 -13.51 2.07 -5.16
CA GLY A 74 -12.45 3.07 -5.29
C GLY A 74 -11.46 2.76 -6.41
N ALA A 75 -10.50 3.66 -6.59
CA ALA A 75 -9.38 3.48 -7.49
C ALA A 75 -8.38 2.47 -6.93
N GLN A 76 -7.65 1.81 -7.84
CA GLN A 76 -6.64 0.81 -7.55
C GLN A 76 -5.32 1.16 -8.23
N ILE A 77 -4.23 1.17 -7.46
CA ILE A 77 -2.90 1.52 -7.92
C ILE A 77 -1.95 0.37 -7.57
N PHE A 78 -1.26 -0.17 -8.58
CA PHE A 78 -0.09 -1.01 -8.39
C PHE A 78 1.15 -0.25 -8.82
N MET A 79 2.18 -0.27 -7.98
CA MET A 79 3.44 0.42 -8.25
C MET A 79 4.63 -0.42 -7.80
N ARG A 80 5.79 -0.17 -8.42
CA ARG A 80 7.04 -0.88 -8.12
C ARG A 80 8.13 0.11 -7.75
N ALA A 81 8.97 -0.27 -6.80
CA ALA A 81 10.17 0.47 -6.44
C ALA A 81 11.10 0.59 -7.67
N PRO A 82 12.01 1.59 -7.73
CA PRO A 82 12.89 1.79 -8.89
C PRO A 82 13.76 0.59 -9.28
N ASN A 83 14.05 -0.30 -8.33
CA ASN A 83 14.83 -1.52 -8.56
C ASN A 83 13.99 -2.70 -9.07
N ASP A 84 12.67 -2.57 -9.20
CA ASP A 84 11.75 -3.61 -9.62
C ASP A 84 11.73 -4.88 -8.73
N MET A 85 12.30 -4.80 -7.53
CA MET A 85 12.40 -5.92 -6.56
C MET A 85 11.39 -5.81 -5.41
N MET A 86 10.61 -4.73 -5.35
CA MET A 86 9.54 -4.51 -4.38
C MET A 86 8.38 -3.79 -5.05
N GLY A 87 7.15 -4.07 -4.61
CA GLY A 87 5.97 -3.36 -5.09
C GLY A 87 4.90 -3.17 -4.02
N GLY A 88 3.91 -2.36 -4.37
CA GLY A 88 2.78 -2.03 -3.51
C GLY A 88 1.46 -2.00 -4.28
N PHE A 89 0.38 -2.29 -3.57
CA PHE A 89 -0.99 -2.17 -4.02
C PHE A 89 -1.77 -1.28 -3.06
N TYR A 90 -2.41 -0.25 -3.60
CA TYR A 90 -3.22 0.72 -2.87
C TYR A 90 -4.63 0.70 -3.46
N THR A 91 -5.65 0.62 -2.62
CA THR A 91 -7.05 0.69 -3.07
C THR A 91 -7.93 1.40 -2.05
N HIS A 92 -9.21 1.54 -2.38
CA HIS A 92 -10.21 2.30 -1.62
C HIS A 92 -9.91 3.80 -1.65
N LEU A 93 -9.49 4.27 -2.82
CA LEU A 93 -9.13 5.66 -3.06
C LEU A 93 -10.17 6.38 -3.92
N THR A 94 -10.38 7.65 -3.64
CA THR A 94 -10.99 8.63 -4.55
C THR A 94 -10.02 9.79 -4.78
N ASP A 95 -10.39 10.75 -5.62
CA ASP A 95 -9.64 12.00 -5.84
C ASP A 95 -8.15 11.78 -6.18
N VAL A 96 -7.87 10.70 -6.92
CA VAL A 96 -6.53 10.39 -7.42
C VAL A 96 -6.08 11.54 -8.35
N PRO A 97 -4.87 12.11 -8.16
CA PRO A 97 -4.35 13.17 -9.02
C PRO A 97 -4.34 12.75 -10.50
N ALA A 98 -4.67 13.69 -11.39
CA ALA A 98 -4.87 13.41 -12.82
C ALA A 98 -3.59 12.93 -13.55
N GLU A 99 -2.43 13.26 -12.99
CA GLU A 99 -1.10 12.85 -13.45
C GLU A 99 -0.75 11.39 -13.12
N ILE A 100 -1.49 10.73 -12.22
CA ILE A 100 -1.30 9.32 -11.91
C ILE A 100 -1.81 8.49 -13.08
N ALA A 101 -0.87 7.85 -13.78
CA ALA A 101 -1.11 6.94 -14.87
C ALA A 101 0.01 5.89 -14.91
N VAL A 102 -0.22 4.80 -15.64
CA VAL A 102 0.82 3.78 -15.85
C VAL A 102 2.07 4.42 -16.48
N GLY A 103 3.23 4.16 -15.89
CA GLY A 103 4.51 4.72 -16.29
C GLY A 103 4.91 6.01 -15.57
N THR A 104 3.99 6.66 -14.85
CA THR A 104 4.32 7.82 -14.00
C THR A 104 5.18 7.39 -12.82
N THR A 105 6.14 8.22 -12.42
CA THR A 105 6.93 8.06 -11.20
C THR A 105 6.36 8.91 -10.07
N VAL A 106 6.39 8.38 -8.86
CA VAL A 106 6.04 9.10 -7.62
C VAL A 106 7.20 8.98 -6.64
N ALA A 107 7.43 10.04 -5.87
CA ALA A 107 8.31 10.01 -4.72
C ALA A 107 7.51 9.62 -3.46
N ARG A 108 8.20 9.07 -2.46
CA ARG A 108 7.63 8.89 -1.13
C ARG A 108 7.06 10.23 -0.63
N GLY A 109 5.83 10.19 -0.12
CA GLY A 109 5.11 11.37 0.35
C GLY A 109 4.29 12.09 -0.72
N ASP A 110 4.40 11.72 -2.00
CA ASP A 110 3.51 12.23 -3.03
C ASP A 110 2.07 11.74 -2.81
N VAL A 111 1.08 12.59 -3.08
CA VAL A 111 -0.33 12.26 -2.93
C VAL A 111 -0.75 11.21 -3.97
N LEU A 112 -1.38 10.14 -3.51
CA LEU A 112 -1.98 9.09 -4.36
C LEU A 112 -3.50 9.20 -4.44
N GLY A 113 -4.12 9.97 -3.55
CA GLY A 113 -5.56 10.21 -3.53
C GLY A 113 -6.06 10.44 -2.10
N ARG A 114 -7.31 10.08 -1.87
CA ARG A 114 -7.98 10.17 -0.57
C ARG A 114 -8.69 8.87 -0.23
N VAL A 115 -8.74 8.52 1.05
CA VAL A 115 -9.53 7.38 1.54
C VAL A 115 -10.99 7.56 1.13
N HIS A 116 -11.59 6.48 0.62
CA HIS A 116 -12.97 6.44 0.18
C HIS A 116 -13.78 5.46 1.03
N SER A 117 -14.87 5.94 1.61
CA SER A 117 -15.87 5.15 2.30
C SER A 117 -16.92 4.62 1.32
N PHE A 118 -17.32 3.36 1.49
CA PHE A 118 -18.37 2.76 0.66
C PHE A 118 -19.22 1.77 1.46
N GLY A 119 -20.54 1.78 1.23
CA GLY A 119 -21.42 0.68 1.63
C GLY A 119 -21.48 0.37 3.14
N GLY A 120 -21.15 1.33 4.01
CA GLY A 120 -21.08 1.12 5.46
C GLY A 120 -19.86 0.34 5.94
N ILE A 121 -18.90 0.05 5.06
CA ILE A 121 -17.59 -0.47 5.41
C ILE A 121 -16.81 0.66 6.12
N PRO A 122 -16.21 0.42 7.29
CA PRO A 122 -15.37 1.43 7.93
C PRO A 122 -14.30 1.95 6.97
N PRO A 123 -14.11 3.28 6.85
CA PRO A 123 -13.16 3.84 5.91
C PRO A 123 -11.71 3.47 6.29
N HIS A 124 -10.93 3.12 5.28
CA HIS A 124 -9.53 2.72 5.42
C HIS A 124 -8.81 2.79 4.09
N LEU A 125 -7.48 2.83 4.16
CA LEU A 125 -6.60 2.44 3.09
C LEU A 125 -6.34 0.94 3.18
N HIS A 126 -6.58 0.20 2.09
CA HIS A 126 -6.00 -1.13 1.92
C HIS A 126 -4.66 -0.99 1.22
N LEU A 127 -3.58 -1.30 1.95
CA LEU A 127 -2.21 -1.32 1.45
C LEU A 127 -1.68 -2.76 1.50
N ALA A 128 -1.14 -3.27 0.40
CA ALA A 128 -0.38 -4.52 0.41
C ALA A 128 1.00 -4.31 -0.19
N LEU A 129 2.01 -5.00 0.35
CA LEU A 129 3.38 -4.96 -0.16
C LEU A 129 3.84 -6.34 -0.63
N VAL A 130 4.81 -6.34 -1.54
CA VAL A 130 5.37 -7.56 -2.11
C VAL A 130 6.87 -7.43 -2.33
N GLU A 131 7.62 -8.47 -1.97
CA GLU A 131 8.97 -8.69 -2.47
C GLU A 131 8.91 -9.45 -3.79
N ILE A 132 9.67 -8.99 -4.79
CA ILE A 132 9.79 -9.62 -6.10
C ILE A 132 11.20 -10.22 -6.19
N ILE A 133 11.34 -11.47 -5.77
CA ILE A 133 12.62 -12.20 -5.73
C ILE A 133 13.15 -12.37 -7.16
N GLY A 134 14.33 -11.82 -7.42
CA GLY A 134 14.95 -11.81 -8.75
C GLY A 134 14.49 -10.66 -9.65
N GLY A 135 13.59 -9.79 -9.15
CA GLY A 135 13.09 -8.62 -9.85
C GLY A 135 12.06 -8.91 -10.94
N ALA A 136 11.22 -7.92 -11.25
CA ALA A 136 10.29 -7.99 -12.37
C ALA A 136 11.03 -7.97 -13.73
N PRO A 137 10.44 -8.50 -14.82
CA PRO A 137 9.11 -9.12 -14.92
C PRO A 137 9.06 -10.63 -14.60
N GLY A 138 10.21 -11.28 -14.35
CA GLY A 138 10.31 -12.73 -14.22
C GLY A 138 10.41 -13.27 -12.78
N GLY A 139 10.46 -12.39 -11.79
CA GLY A 139 10.68 -12.75 -10.40
C GLY A 139 9.49 -13.42 -9.71
N GLN A 140 9.77 -14.03 -8.56
CA GLN A 140 8.77 -14.64 -7.69
C GLN A 140 8.20 -13.58 -6.74
N TYR A 141 6.88 -13.46 -6.69
CA TYR A 141 6.17 -12.49 -5.86
C TYR A 141 5.85 -13.13 -4.50
N VAL A 142 6.37 -12.55 -3.42
CA VAL A 142 6.16 -12.98 -2.03
C VAL A 142 5.59 -11.82 -1.25
N GLY A 143 4.37 -12.00 -0.71
CA GLY A 143 3.71 -10.96 0.08
C GLY A 143 4.48 -10.64 1.35
N VAL A 144 4.42 -9.37 1.76
CA VAL A 144 5.22 -8.81 2.85
C VAL A 144 4.30 -8.33 3.95
N ASP A 145 4.58 -8.73 5.18
CA ASP A 145 3.87 -8.26 6.37
C ASP A 145 4.71 -7.19 7.08
N LEU A 146 4.26 -5.93 6.96
CA LEU A 146 4.79 -4.78 7.70
C LEU A 146 3.66 -4.09 8.48
N TYR A 147 2.60 -4.82 8.83
CA TYR A 147 1.39 -4.21 9.38
C TYR A 147 1.68 -3.45 10.68
N GLN A 148 2.42 -4.07 11.61
CA GLN A 148 2.77 -3.42 12.86
C GLN A 148 3.65 -2.19 12.64
N LEU A 149 4.61 -2.25 11.71
CA LEU A 149 5.43 -1.08 11.36
C LEU A 149 4.56 0.10 10.91
N PHE A 150 3.58 -0.11 10.04
CA PHE A 150 2.68 0.97 9.61
C PHE A 150 1.82 1.51 10.76
N LEU A 151 1.38 0.65 11.69
CA LEU A 151 0.66 1.12 12.89
C LEU A 151 1.57 1.95 13.80
N ASP A 152 2.83 1.56 13.97
CA ASP A 152 3.80 2.25 14.84
C ASP A 152 4.25 3.59 14.24
N LEU A 153 4.51 3.64 12.93
CA LEU A 153 4.84 4.85 12.17
C LEU A 153 3.78 5.94 12.29
N GLU A 154 2.55 5.54 12.56
CA GLU A 154 1.41 6.43 12.63
C GLU A 154 1.06 6.80 14.08
N SER A 155 1.01 5.82 14.97
CA SER A 155 0.58 6.04 16.35
C SER A 155 1.68 6.53 17.29
N SER A 156 2.93 6.11 17.07
CA SER A 156 4.05 6.39 17.98
C SER A 156 5.18 7.20 17.35
N GLU A 157 5.35 7.12 16.02
CA GLU A 157 6.47 7.74 15.31
C GLU A 157 6.04 8.57 14.08
N PRO A 158 5.04 9.46 14.19
CA PRO A 158 4.47 10.18 13.05
C PRO A 158 5.53 10.99 12.30
N GLY A 159 5.51 10.87 10.97
CA GLY A 159 6.45 11.56 10.07
C GLY A 159 7.84 10.91 9.99
N THR A 160 8.05 9.77 10.64
CA THR A 160 9.31 9.03 10.57
C THR A 160 9.43 8.30 9.24
N VAL A 161 10.68 8.20 8.76
CA VAL A 161 11.07 7.36 7.63
C VAL A 161 11.92 6.23 8.18
N VAL A 162 11.54 5.00 7.87
CA VAL A 162 12.21 3.78 8.33
C VAL A 162 12.81 3.04 7.14
N PRO A 163 14.13 2.79 7.11
CA PRO A 163 14.73 1.91 6.12
C PRO A 163 14.34 0.46 6.42
N VAL A 164 13.78 -0.21 5.42
CA VAL A 164 13.34 -1.60 5.50
C VAL A 164 14.18 -2.46 4.55
N THR A 165 14.86 -3.46 5.09
CA THR A 165 15.76 -4.36 4.35
C THR A 165 15.02 -5.61 3.86
N PHE A 166 15.10 -5.84 2.55
CA PHE A 166 14.55 -7.00 1.84
C PHE A 166 15.69 -7.96 1.46
N SER A 167 15.56 -9.24 1.82
CA SER A 167 16.63 -10.24 1.74
C SER A 167 16.72 -11.02 0.41
N GLN A 168 15.76 -10.82 -0.50
CA GLN A 168 15.61 -11.54 -1.77
C GLN A 168 15.54 -13.06 -1.61
N ASP A 169 14.88 -13.51 -0.55
CA ASP A 169 14.70 -14.93 -0.23
C ASP A 169 13.28 -15.26 0.29
N GLY A 170 12.38 -14.27 0.35
CA GLY A 170 11.00 -14.45 0.81
C GLY A 170 10.86 -14.49 2.33
N THR A 171 11.93 -14.26 3.09
CA THR A 171 11.81 -13.97 4.52
C THR A 171 11.18 -12.60 4.73
N ASN A 172 10.48 -12.40 5.86
CA ASN A 172 9.92 -11.08 6.17
C ASN A 172 11.05 -10.04 6.23
N PRO A 173 10.83 -8.83 5.67
CA PRO A 173 11.80 -7.76 5.75
C PRO A 173 12.09 -7.34 7.20
N THR A 174 13.27 -6.79 7.43
CA THR A 174 13.69 -6.29 8.74
C THR A 174 13.82 -4.77 8.73
N HIS A 175 13.60 -4.13 9.87
CA HIS A 175 13.80 -2.69 10.07
C HIS A 175 14.47 -2.44 11.43
N LEU A 176 15.24 -1.35 11.53
CA LEU A 176 15.96 -0.92 12.74
C LEU A 176 15.29 0.28 13.40
#